data_AF-A0A3B5LRT9-F1
#
_entry.id   AF-A0A3B5LRT9-F1
#
_cell.length_a   1.000
_cell.length_b   1.000
_cell.length_c   1.000
_cell.angle_alpha   90.00
_cell.angle_beta   90.00
_cell.angle_gamma   90.00
#
_symmetry.space_group_name_H-M   'P 1'
#
loop_
_entity.id
_entity.type
_entity.pdbx_description
1 polymer ?
#
loop_
_entity_poly.entity_id
_entity_poly.type
_entity_poly.pdbx_seq_one_letter_code
_entity_poly.pdbx_strand_id
1 'polypeptide(L)'
;MTIKDPIKWNYRVSAVYAVGIWTILGSYVFFKYTGRLNDPPESRLPENPNKHVYETAHSKTVIIYKEDFVPYSRRIYNFIKSLSGASGPS
;
A
#
# COMPACT_ATOMS: atom_id res chain seq x y z
N MET A 1 -42.38 -18.19 -5.79
CA MET A 1 -41.09 -17.54 -6.07
C MET A 1 -41.10 -17.08 -7.52
N THR A 2 -41.05 -15.78 -7.76
CA THR A 2 -41.19 -15.22 -9.10
C THR A 2 -39.83 -15.23 -9.78
N ILE A 3 -39.75 -15.76 -11.01
CA ILE A 3 -38.52 -15.98 -11.78
C ILE A 3 -37.68 -14.69 -11.98
N LYS A 4 -38.25 -13.52 -11.70
CA LYS A 4 -37.60 -12.20 -11.74
C LYS A 4 -36.62 -11.95 -10.58
N ASP A 5 -36.83 -12.59 -9.44
CA ASP A 5 -36.00 -12.42 -8.24
C ASP A 5 -34.53 -12.86 -8.45
N PRO A 6 -34.24 -14.05 -9.01
CA PRO A 6 -32.85 -14.46 -9.27
C PRO A 6 -32.15 -13.60 -10.34
N ILE A 7 -32.87 -13.14 -11.36
CA ILE A 7 -32.33 -12.28 -12.42
C ILE A 7 -31.92 -10.92 -11.85
N LYS A 8 -32.78 -10.33 -11.01
CA LYS A 8 -32.51 -9.05 -10.34
C LYS A 8 -31.32 -9.15 -9.39
N TRP A 9 -31.17 -10.27 -8.69
CA TRP A 9 -30.01 -10.53 -7.83
C TRP A 9 -28.71 -10.64 -8.64
N ASN A 10 -28.72 -11.41 -9.73
CA ASN A 10 -27.56 -11.58 -10.59
C ASN A 10 -27.08 -10.25 -11.19
N TYR A 11 -28.01 -9.39 -11.61
CA TYR A 11 -27.67 -8.07 -12.14
C TYR A 11 -26.97 -7.18 -11.10
N ARG A 12 -27.47 -7.18 -9.85
CA ARG A 12 -26.86 -6.40 -8.75
C ARG A 12 -25.46 -6.89 -8.43
N VAL A 13 -25.27 -8.21 -8.35
CA VAL A 13 -23.96 -8.81 -8.08
C VAL A 13 -23.00 -8.53 -9.24
N SER A 14 -23.45 -8.70 -10.48
CA SER A 14 -22.66 -8.40 -11.67
C SER A 14 -22.21 -6.93 -11.72
N ALA A 15 -23.08 -5.99 -11.36
CA ALA A 15 -22.72 -4.57 -11.30
C ALA A 15 -21.61 -4.31 -10.26
N VAL A 16 -21.67 -4.93 -9.08
CA VAL A 16 -20.62 -4.81 -8.05
C VAL A 16 -19.29 -5.37 -8.56
N TYR A 17 -19.32 -6.54 -9.22
CA TYR A 17 -18.11 -7.13 -9.82
C TYR A 17 -17.51 -6.24 -10.91
N ALA A 18 -18.35 -5.71 -11.81
CA ALA A 18 -17.90 -4.83 -12.87
C ALA A 18 -17.22 -3.57 -12.30
N VAL A 19 -17.83 -2.92 -11.30
CA VAL A 19 -17.23 -1.77 -10.62
C VAL A 19 -15.90 -2.15 -9.97
N GLY A 20 -15.83 -3.28 -9.26
CA GLY A 20 -14.61 -3.74 -8.61
C GLY A 20 -13.46 -3.98 -9.61
N ILE A 21 -13.72 -4.70 -10.71
CA ILE A 21 -12.73 -4.96 -11.76
C ILE A 21 -12.27 -3.66 -12.41
N TRP A 22 -13.20 -2.75 -12.74
CA TRP A 22 -12.86 -1.45 -13.31
C TRP A 22 -12.05 -0.58 -12.37
N THR A 23 -12.28 -0.67 -11.06
CA THR A 23 -11.51 0.08 -10.05
C THR A 23 -10.08 -0.41 -9.97
N ILE A 24 -9.87 -1.74 -9.98
CA ILE A 24 -8.53 -2.35 -9.98
C ILE A 24 -7.78 -2.01 -11.27
N LEU A 25 -8.45 -2.17 -12.43
CA LEU A 25 -7.85 -1.88 -13.73
C LEU A 25 -7.53 -0.39 -13.87
N GLY A 26 -8.44 0.48 -13.47
CA GLY A 26 -8.25 1.93 -13.46
C GLY A 26 -7.12 2.35 -12.54
N SER A 27 -7.05 1.79 -11.33
CA SER A 27 -5.95 2.00 -10.39
C SER A 27 -4.61 1.58 -10.98
N TYR A 28 -4.54 0.38 -11.57
CA TYR A 28 -3.31 -0.12 -12.21
C TYR A 28 -2.84 0.79 -13.36
N VAL A 29 -3.77 1.18 -14.25
CA VAL A 29 -3.44 2.09 -15.36
C VAL A 29 -3.04 3.47 -14.85
N PHE A 30 -3.74 4.01 -13.85
CA PHE A 30 -3.43 5.28 -13.21
C PHE A 30 -2.04 5.25 -12.58
N PHE A 31 -1.71 4.24 -11.76
CA PHE A 31 -0.38 4.10 -11.18
C PHE A 31 0.70 3.90 -12.25
N LYS A 32 0.42 3.15 -13.32
CA LYS A 32 1.37 2.99 -14.42
C LYS A 32 1.60 4.31 -15.19
N TYR A 33 0.57 5.14 -15.33
CA TYR A 33 0.65 6.40 -16.06
C TYR A 33 1.27 7.51 -15.21
N THR A 34 0.83 7.66 -13.96
CA THR A 34 1.27 8.70 -13.03
C THR A 34 2.59 8.34 -12.34
N GLY A 35 2.91 7.05 -12.17
CA GLY A 35 4.10 6.56 -11.48
C GLY A 35 5.34 6.34 -12.34
N ARG A 36 5.32 6.68 -13.64
CA ARG A 36 6.46 6.43 -14.57
C ARG A 36 7.21 7.67 -15.04
N LEU A 37 7.22 8.75 -14.25
CA LEU A 37 8.06 9.92 -14.55
C LEU A 37 9.22 10.15 -13.57
N ASN A 38 9.30 9.47 -12.43
CA ASN A 38 10.34 9.79 -11.43
C ASN A 38 11.08 8.61 -10.78
N ASP A 39 10.80 7.35 -11.12
CA ASP A 39 11.64 6.25 -10.67
C ASP A 39 12.62 5.86 -11.79
N PRO A 40 13.89 6.32 -11.74
CA PRO A 40 14.94 5.63 -12.48
C PRO A 40 14.95 4.16 -12.04
N PRO A 41 15.22 3.20 -12.95
CA PRO A 41 15.51 1.83 -12.55
C PRO A 41 16.61 1.92 -11.49
N GLU A 42 16.35 1.42 -10.28
CA GLU A 42 17.20 1.59 -9.11
C GLU A 42 18.65 1.17 -9.44
N SER A 43 19.38 2.18 -9.90
CA SER A 43 20.78 2.19 -10.17
C SER A 43 21.45 2.10 -8.82
N ARG A 44 22.16 0.98 -8.59
CA ARG A 44 23.32 0.88 -7.70
C ARG A 44 23.27 1.89 -6.55
N LEU A 45 22.45 1.62 -5.54
CA LEU A 45 22.51 2.36 -4.28
C LEU A 45 23.98 2.41 -3.82
N PRO A 46 24.51 3.57 -3.42
CA PRO A 46 25.88 3.68 -2.93
C PRO A 46 26.07 2.70 -1.77
N GLU A 47 27.21 2.00 -1.77
CA GLU A 47 27.60 1.03 -0.75
C GLU A 47 27.58 1.72 0.61
N ASN A 48 26.50 1.51 1.35
CA ASN A 48 26.32 2.07 2.67
C ASN A 48 27.02 1.12 3.66
N PRO A 49 28.00 1.58 4.45
CA PRO A 49 28.80 0.71 5.32
C PRO A 49 27.97 -0.03 6.38
N ASN A 50 26.74 0.42 6.64
CA ASN A 50 25.79 -0.16 7.60
C ASN A 50 24.77 -1.14 6.97
N LYS A 51 25.01 -1.59 5.73
CA LYS A 51 24.16 -2.55 5.01
C LYS A 51 24.71 -3.96 5.11
N HIS A 52 24.04 -4.82 5.86
CA HIS A 52 24.38 -6.24 5.96
C HIS A 52 23.40 -7.06 5.13
N VAL A 53 23.93 -7.77 4.13
CA VAL A 53 23.15 -8.64 3.25
C VAL A 53 23.45 -10.08 3.60
N TYR A 54 22.41 -10.82 3.99
CA TYR A 54 22.48 -12.26 4.21
C TYR A 54 21.76 -12.94 3.04
N GLU A 55 22.53 -13.64 2.21
CA GLU A 55 22.01 -14.41 1.09
C GLU A 55 22.01 -15.90 1.44
N THR A 56 20.86 -16.54 1.29
CA THR A 56 20.67 -18.00 1.35
C THR A 56 20.15 -18.45 -0.01
N ALA A 57 20.24 -19.74 -0.34
CA ALA A 57 19.82 -20.30 -1.63
C ALA A 57 18.39 -19.91 -2.09
N HIS A 58 17.50 -19.54 -1.15
CA HIS A 58 16.10 -19.20 -1.44
C HIS A 58 15.68 -17.82 -0.95
N SER A 59 16.55 -17.05 -0.28
CA SER A 59 16.16 -15.74 0.25
C SER A 59 17.34 -14.78 0.35
N LYS A 60 17.03 -13.50 0.16
CA LYS A 60 17.97 -12.39 0.31
C LYS A 60 17.41 -11.43 1.35
N THR A 61 18.02 -11.41 2.53
CA THR A 61 17.65 -10.50 3.62
C THR A 61 18.64 -9.34 3.65
N VAL A 62 18.13 -8.12 3.56
CA VAL A 62 18.94 -6.89 3.58
C VAL A 62 18.61 -6.12 4.86
N ILE A 63 19.54 -6.06 5.79
CA ILE A 63 19.44 -5.29 7.03
C ILE A 63 20.19 -3.97 6.84
N ILE A 64 19.49 -2.85 7.00
CA ILE A 64 20.07 -1.51 6.88
C ILE A 64 19.88 -0.80 8.22
N TYR A 65 20.96 -0.61 8.96
CA TYR A 65 20.92 0.17 10.20
C TYR A 65 20.95 1.66 9.85
N LYS A 66 19.90 2.37 10.26
CA LYS A 66 19.75 3.82 10.09
C LYS A 66 19.85 4.50 11.45
N GLU A 67 20.80 5.41 11.61
CA GLU A 67 21.08 6.08 12.89
C GLU A 67 19.92 6.96 13.37
N ASP A 68 19.13 7.53 12.46
CA ASP A 68 17.97 8.40 12.78
C ASP A 68 16.60 7.69 12.68
N PHE A 69 16.54 6.37 12.84
CA PHE A 69 15.29 5.63 12.63
C PHE A 69 14.31 5.81 13.80
N VAL A 70 13.30 6.68 13.62
CA VAL A 70 12.11 6.67 14.48
C VAL A 70 11.29 5.42 14.16
N PRO A 71 11.07 4.48 15.10
CA PRO A 71 10.28 3.28 14.85
C PRO A 71 8.91 3.62 14.27
N TYR A 72 8.43 2.87 13.28
CA TYR A 72 7.09 3.09 12.72
C TYR A 72 6.01 3.10 13.82
N SER A 73 6.19 2.31 14.87
CA SER A 73 5.34 2.31 16.06
C SER A 73 5.27 3.69 16.74
N ARG A 74 6.40 4.43 16.84
CA ARG A 74 6.42 5.80 17.37
C ARG A 74 5.72 6.79 16.45
N ARG A 75 5.82 6.62 15.12
CA ARG A 75 5.09 7.45 14.15
C ARG A 75 3.59 7.25 14.23
N ILE A 76 3.14 5.99 14.27
CA ILE A 76 1.73 5.63 14.39
C ILE A 76 1.17 6.10 15.74
N TYR A 77 1.91 5.89 16.84
CA TYR A 77 1.53 6.38 18.17
C TYR A 77 1.36 7.90 18.17
N ASN A 78 2.32 8.66 17.61
CA ASN A 78 2.24 10.11 17.54
C ASN A 78 1.05 10.58 16.70
N PHE A 79 0.76 9.90 15.58
CA PHE A 79 -0.39 10.19 14.72
C PHE A 79 -1.72 9.99 15.45
N ILE A 80 -1.88 8.85 16.12
CA ILE A 80 -3.09 8.55 16.92
C ILE A 80 -3.23 9.57 18.06
N LYS A 81 -2.13 9.88 18.76
CA LYS A 81 -2.12 10.86 19.85
C LYS A 81 -2.47 12.27 19.36
N SER A 82 -1.97 12.70 18.20
CA SER A 82 -2.34 14.00 17.62
C SER A 82 -3.83 14.06 17.23
N LEU A 83 -4.40 12.92 16.85
CA LEU A 83 -5.82 12.83 16.49
C LEU A 83 -6.72 12.87 17.74
N SER A 84 -6.30 12.26 18.85
CA SER A 84 -7.05 12.28 20.11
C SER A 84 -6.81 13.53 20.97
N GLY A 85 -5.82 14.36 20.64
CA GLY A 85 -5.46 15.56 21.41
C GLY A 85 -6.31 16.80 21.11
N ALA A 86 -7.20 16.76 20.12
CA ALA A 86 -8.04 17.90 19.72
C ALA A 86 -9.38 18.03 20.48
N SER A 87 -9.73 17.08 21.35
CA SER A 87 -10.89 17.19 22.24
C SER A 87 -10.47 17.73 23.62
N GLY A 88 -10.07 19.00 23.66
CA GLY A 88 -9.97 19.77 24.90
C GLY A 88 -11.29 20.53 25.15
N PRO A 89 -11.80 20.60 26.39
CA PRO A 89 -13.06 21.27 26.70
C PRO A 89 -12.85 22.78 26.72
N SER A 90 -13.62 23.49 25.90
CA SER A 90 -13.93 24.91 26.06
C SER A 90 -15.31 25.06 26.67
#